data_AF-A0A9D6D4Q7-F1
#
_entry.id   AF-A0A9D6D4Q7-F1
#
_cell.length_a   1.000
_cell.length_b   1.000
_cell.length_c   1.000
_cell.angle_alpha   90.00
_cell.angle_beta   90.00
_cell.angle_gamma   90.00
#
_symmetry.space_group_name_H-M   'P 1'
#
loop_
_entity.id
_entity.type
_entity.pdbx_description
1 polymer ?
#
loop_
_entity_poly.entity_id
_entity_poly.type
_entity_poly.pdbx_seq_one_letter_code
_entity_poly.pdbx_strand_id
1 'polypeptide(L)'
;MIRSSSRSLFAAVLLLAVSAAASDLAPPTAAELRAEVERLTAPAMEGRATGTPGGDLATRTLADELRAAGLHPLGDEGTFLQSFTVRAGKRLGPDNQLEALGATPRPLAPSRDWTPHGGAPDCDLTARVAFVGHGIGDGARDDYGTLDVRGRLVLAFGGDAGLRGGTRLEKLLAARRHGAAGLLLVDDRLPALAASAAHVELPSATLTFAAAETLLTRLGGSERPPDPPTLGAPRHSRGAPRLAELTAPVLLDGEVRLRIRLEREERRGANVVGLLPGTDPALEAEAIVIGAHWDHLGRSASGVLHPGADDNASGTALVVGLARAFARSGGAPRSLVFALFGGEELGLLGSARYTKQPAWPLGRTIAMINLDMVGRLRDDTLRASGVDSGDRLRAVAADAARAEGMTLKVSGGPFEGSDHLPFYRAGVPVVLFTTGGHEDYHGPSDTADKISAAGMARICAVVVRAATALAAGPRPAFVKIAPPARRQTAGALFGIVADPGASVDGVTIATVVPDTAAARAGIAQGDVIYRFEGVPVDTFEVLRRLIRTRRPGDRVRFDYVRDGEPRHGSEVLGGTPEGASDG
;
A
#
# COMPACT_ATOMS: atom_id res chain seq x y z
N MET A 1 52.15 -75.11 3.45
CA MET A 1 52.88 -74.17 2.57
C MET A 1 51.91 -73.60 1.55
N ILE A 2 51.30 -72.45 1.84
CA ILE A 2 50.36 -71.75 0.96
C ILE A 2 50.97 -70.38 0.70
N ARG A 3 51.23 -70.08 -0.57
CA ARG A 3 51.84 -68.84 -1.06
C ARG A 3 50.84 -67.69 -0.98
N SER A 4 51.28 -66.58 -0.40
CA SER A 4 50.64 -65.27 -0.43
C SER A 4 50.94 -64.59 -1.77
N SER A 5 49.89 -64.18 -2.48
CA SER A 5 49.98 -63.30 -3.65
C SER A 5 49.00 -62.14 -3.45
N SER A 6 49.53 -60.99 -3.02
CA SER A 6 48.81 -59.72 -2.96
C SER A 6 48.56 -59.20 -4.38
N ARG A 7 47.29 -59.15 -4.80
CA ARG A 7 46.85 -58.44 -6.01
C ARG A 7 46.40 -57.03 -5.63
N SER A 8 47.15 -56.04 -6.06
CA SER A 8 46.76 -54.63 -6.06
C SER A 8 45.64 -54.40 -7.08
N LEU A 9 44.49 -53.91 -6.62
CA LEU A 9 43.36 -53.50 -7.45
C LEU A 9 43.45 -51.99 -7.68
N PHE A 10 43.87 -51.55 -8.87
CA PHE A 10 43.76 -50.17 -9.31
C PHE A 10 42.32 -49.92 -9.73
N ALA A 11 41.56 -49.14 -8.96
CA ALA A 11 40.25 -48.64 -9.36
C ALA A 11 40.44 -47.31 -10.10
N ALA A 12 40.28 -47.32 -11.43
CA ALA A 12 40.20 -46.11 -12.24
C ALA A 12 38.78 -45.52 -12.09
N VAL A 13 38.66 -44.39 -11.39
CA VAL A 13 37.43 -43.58 -11.38
C VAL A 13 37.47 -42.69 -12.62
N LEU A 14 36.67 -43.03 -13.62
CA LEU A 14 36.42 -42.17 -14.77
C LEU A 14 35.47 -41.04 -14.32
N LEU A 15 36.02 -39.84 -14.09
CA LEU A 15 35.23 -38.61 -14.01
C LEU A 15 34.73 -38.26 -15.41
N LEU A 16 33.51 -38.67 -15.74
CA LEU A 16 32.77 -38.13 -16.87
C LEU A 16 32.31 -36.71 -16.52
N ALA A 17 33.16 -35.73 -16.82
CA ALA A 17 32.74 -34.34 -16.91
C ALA A 17 31.82 -34.20 -18.14
N VAL A 18 30.51 -34.32 -17.93
CA VAL A 18 29.52 -33.86 -18.91
C VAL A 18 29.60 -32.34 -18.89
N SER A 19 30.46 -31.77 -19.74
CA SER A 19 30.39 -30.35 -20.08
C SER A 19 29.07 -30.15 -20.82
N ALA A 20 28.01 -29.77 -20.11
CA ALA A 20 26.82 -29.23 -20.76
C ALA A 20 27.30 -28.04 -21.60
N ALA A 21 27.23 -28.16 -22.92
CA ALA A 21 27.60 -27.08 -23.81
C ALA A 21 26.69 -25.89 -23.49
N ALA A 22 27.29 -24.78 -23.04
CA ALA A 22 26.58 -23.53 -22.85
C ALA A 22 25.89 -23.16 -24.18
N SER A 23 24.58 -22.91 -24.15
CA SER A 23 23.86 -22.42 -25.33
C SER A 23 24.11 -20.93 -25.51
N ASP A 24 24.02 -20.43 -26.74
CA ASP A 24 24.04 -18.98 -26.98
C ASP A 24 22.99 -18.27 -26.11
N LEU A 25 23.36 -17.11 -25.56
CA LEU A 25 22.47 -16.30 -24.75
C LEU A 25 21.34 -15.74 -25.62
N ALA A 26 20.21 -16.43 -25.60
CA ALA A 26 19.00 -16.03 -26.32
C ALA A 26 17.93 -15.52 -25.32
N PRO A 27 17.25 -14.39 -25.62
CA PRO A 27 16.14 -13.93 -24.81
C PRO A 27 14.97 -14.94 -24.87
N PRO A 28 14.11 -14.98 -23.84
CA PRO A 28 12.86 -15.74 -23.86
C PRO A 28 11.99 -15.38 -25.07
N THR A 29 11.29 -16.37 -25.59
CA THR A 29 10.34 -16.18 -26.68
C THR A 29 9.10 -15.41 -26.21
N ALA A 30 8.41 -14.76 -27.15
CA ALA A 30 7.13 -14.10 -26.87
C ALA A 30 6.11 -15.06 -26.24
N ALA A 31 6.09 -16.33 -26.66
CA ALA A 31 5.18 -17.34 -26.12
C ALA A 31 5.46 -17.67 -24.64
N GLU A 32 6.74 -17.82 -24.27
CA GLU A 32 7.13 -18.05 -22.87
C GLU A 32 6.78 -16.85 -21.98
N LEU A 33 7.05 -15.63 -22.45
CA LEU A 33 6.71 -14.41 -21.71
C LEU A 33 5.20 -14.24 -21.55
N ARG A 34 4.43 -14.55 -22.60
CA ARG A 34 2.97 -14.50 -22.56
C ARG A 34 2.40 -15.49 -21.55
N ALA A 35 2.88 -16.74 -21.56
CA ALA A 35 2.43 -17.78 -20.64
C ALA A 35 2.71 -17.42 -19.18
N GLU A 36 3.86 -16.80 -18.92
CA GLU A 36 4.24 -16.32 -17.59
C GLU A 36 3.29 -15.22 -17.09
N VAL A 37 2.97 -14.23 -17.93
CA VAL A 37 1.98 -13.19 -17.61
C VAL A 37 0.59 -13.80 -17.37
N GLU A 38 0.13 -14.70 -18.23
CA GLU A 38 -1.18 -15.36 -18.07
C GLU A 38 -1.26 -16.16 -16.77
N ARG A 39 -0.16 -16.79 -16.36
CA ARG A 39 -0.09 -17.50 -15.08
C ARG A 39 -0.14 -16.55 -13.88
N LEU A 40 0.60 -15.45 -13.91
CA LEU A 40 0.61 -14.45 -12.83
C LEU A 40 -0.68 -13.65 -12.74
N THR A 41 -1.47 -13.59 -13.82
CA THR A 41 -2.77 -12.91 -13.87
C THR A 41 -3.95 -13.88 -13.75
N ALA A 42 -3.69 -15.17 -13.57
CA ALA A 42 -4.73 -16.19 -13.46
C ALA A 42 -5.67 -15.91 -12.28
N PRO A 43 -6.97 -16.27 -12.36
CA PRO A 43 -7.92 -16.01 -11.28
C PRO A 43 -7.47 -16.54 -9.90
N ALA A 44 -6.74 -17.65 -9.86
CA ALA A 44 -6.18 -18.23 -8.64
C ALA A 44 -5.12 -17.36 -7.95
N MET A 45 -4.50 -16.43 -8.69
CA MET A 45 -3.55 -15.47 -8.15
C MET A 45 -4.25 -14.30 -7.43
N GLU A 46 -5.57 -14.15 -7.58
CA GLU A 46 -6.38 -13.13 -6.89
C GLU A 46 -5.83 -11.69 -6.98
N GLY A 47 -5.09 -11.38 -8.06
CA GLY A 47 -4.44 -10.08 -8.28
C GLY A 47 -3.16 -9.86 -7.46
N ARG A 48 -2.66 -10.90 -6.79
CA ARG A 48 -1.33 -10.98 -6.17
C ARG A 48 -1.02 -9.87 -5.15
N ALA A 49 -2.00 -9.35 -4.43
CA ALA A 49 -1.72 -8.38 -3.37
C ALA A 49 -0.83 -8.96 -2.29
N THR A 50 0.17 -8.19 -1.86
CA THR A 50 1.12 -8.63 -0.84
C THR A 50 0.43 -8.95 0.48
N GLY A 51 0.76 -10.12 1.05
CA GLY A 51 0.14 -10.62 2.27
C GLY A 51 -1.23 -11.29 2.09
N THR A 52 -1.69 -11.47 0.85
CA THR A 52 -2.91 -12.24 0.56
C THR A 52 -2.58 -13.68 0.12
N PRO A 53 -3.55 -14.62 0.15
CA PRO A 53 -3.34 -15.97 -0.38
C PRO A 53 -2.83 -16.01 -1.83
N GLY A 54 -3.31 -15.09 -2.67
CA GLY A 54 -2.83 -14.92 -4.04
C GLY A 54 -1.37 -14.47 -4.12
N GLY A 55 -0.94 -13.57 -3.23
CA GLY A 55 0.46 -13.18 -3.12
C GLY A 55 1.37 -14.30 -2.58
N ASP A 56 0.88 -15.10 -1.64
CA ASP A 56 1.60 -16.29 -1.14
C ASP A 56 1.75 -17.36 -2.25
N LEU A 57 0.75 -17.49 -3.13
CA LEU A 57 0.85 -18.36 -4.30
C LEU A 57 1.88 -17.82 -5.32
N ALA A 58 1.87 -16.51 -5.58
CA ALA A 58 2.83 -15.87 -6.48
C ALA A 58 4.27 -16.05 -6.01
N THR A 59 4.56 -15.74 -4.75
CA THR A 59 5.93 -15.86 -4.17
C THR A 59 6.45 -17.29 -4.21
N ARG A 60 5.63 -18.29 -3.88
CA ARG A 60 6.02 -19.71 -3.98
C ARG A 60 6.29 -20.12 -5.42
N THR A 61 5.39 -19.78 -6.33
CA THR A 61 5.55 -20.07 -7.78
C THR A 61 6.85 -19.47 -8.29
N LEU A 62 7.12 -18.20 -8.00
CA LEU A 62 8.31 -17.49 -8.46
C LEU A 62 9.60 -18.06 -7.83
N ALA A 63 9.56 -18.45 -6.55
CA ALA A 63 10.70 -19.12 -5.91
C ALA A 63 11.01 -20.48 -6.56
N ASP A 64 9.98 -21.24 -6.93
CA ASP A 64 10.13 -22.50 -7.64
C ASP A 64 10.70 -22.29 -9.05
N GLU A 65 10.34 -21.19 -9.71
CA GLU A 65 10.89 -20.84 -11.02
C GLU A 65 12.36 -20.45 -10.97
N LEU A 66 12.77 -19.63 -10.00
CA LEU A 66 14.19 -19.31 -9.80
C LEU A 66 15.00 -20.56 -9.44
N ARG A 67 14.43 -21.45 -8.61
CA ARG A 67 15.04 -22.75 -8.30
C ARG A 67 15.18 -23.63 -9.54
N ALA A 68 14.12 -23.74 -10.34
CA ALA A 68 14.12 -24.54 -11.57
C ALA A 68 15.10 -24.01 -12.62
N ALA A 69 15.34 -22.69 -12.64
CA ALA A 69 16.38 -22.05 -13.44
C ALA A 69 17.81 -22.30 -12.92
N GLY A 70 17.98 -22.91 -11.74
CA GLY A 70 19.28 -23.27 -11.17
C GLY A 70 19.95 -22.17 -10.35
N LEU A 71 19.20 -21.15 -9.92
CA LEU A 71 19.74 -20.07 -9.09
C LEU A 71 19.97 -20.56 -7.65
N HIS A 72 20.90 -19.91 -6.95
CA HIS A 72 21.12 -20.09 -5.53
C HIS A 72 20.20 -19.17 -4.71
N PRO A 73 19.58 -19.64 -3.63
CA PRO A 73 18.74 -18.81 -2.78
C PRO A 73 19.55 -17.70 -2.08
N LEU A 74 19.03 -16.46 -2.07
CA LEU A 74 19.60 -15.32 -1.33
C LEU A 74 18.63 -14.69 -0.31
N GLY A 75 17.46 -15.29 -0.10
CA GLY A 75 16.53 -14.87 0.93
C GLY A 75 16.95 -15.29 2.34
N ASP A 76 16.01 -15.18 3.27
CA ASP A 76 16.22 -15.50 4.68
C ASP A 76 16.43 -17.01 4.85
N GLU A 77 17.32 -17.39 5.78
CA GLU A 77 17.54 -18.79 6.20
C GLU A 77 17.85 -19.78 5.06
N GLY A 78 18.52 -19.30 3.99
CA GLY A 78 18.87 -20.13 2.84
C GLY A 78 17.69 -20.44 1.90
N THR A 79 16.59 -19.69 2.01
CA THR A 79 15.44 -19.76 1.10
C THR A 79 15.55 -18.69 0.00
N PHE A 80 14.67 -18.72 -1.00
CA PHE A 80 14.54 -17.61 -1.94
C PHE A 80 13.76 -16.43 -1.35
N LEU A 81 13.16 -16.57 -0.16
CA LEU A 81 12.21 -15.60 0.37
C LEU A 81 12.88 -14.67 1.39
N GLN A 82 12.93 -13.38 1.10
CA GLN A 82 13.30 -12.36 2.08
C GLN A 82 12.02 -11.74 2.65
N SER A 83 11.65 -12.14 3.85
CA SER A 83 10.35 -11.86 4.44
C SER A 83 10.29 -10.50 5.12
N PHE A 84 9.17 -9.79 5.04
CA PHE A 84 8.90 -8.54 5.77
C PHE A 84 7.45 -8.48 6.25
N THR A 85 7.19 -7.59 7.21
CA THR A 85 5.84 -7.38 7.75
C THR A 85 5.09 -6.34 6.93
N VAL A 86 3.87 -6.68 6.54
CA VAL A 86 2.89 -5.78 5.96
C VAL A 86 1.85 -5.45 7.02
N ARG A 87 1.59 -4.15 7.21
CA ARG A 87 0.51 -3.70 8.11
C ARG A 87 -0.82 -3.85 7.37
N ALA A 88 -1.64 -4.81 7.79
CA ALA A 88 -2.93 -5.12 7.16
C ALA A 88 -4.12 -4.44 7.85
N GLY A 89 -3.86 -3.42 8.68
CA GLY A 89 -4.87 -2.70 9.43
C GLY A 89 -5.12 -3.30 10.82
N LYS A 90 -6.39 -3.38 11.21
CA LYS A 90 -6.84 -3.89 12.51
C LYS A 90 -7.99 -4.86 12.35
N ARG A 91 -8.09 -5.81 13.29
CA ARG A 91 -9.22 -6.73 13.47
C ARG A 91 -9.82 -6.58 14.87
N LEU A 92 -11.02 -7.09 15.07
CA LEU A 92 -11.60 -7.21 16.41
C LEU A 92 -10.78 -8.24 17.21
N GLY A 93 -10.25 -7.80 18.35
CA GLY A 93 -9.69 -8.69 19.36
C GLY A 93 -10.80 -9.42 20.15
N PRO A 94 -10.42 -10.31 21.08
CA PRO A 94 -11.38 -10.96 21.96
C PRO A 94 -12.07 -9.94 22.88
N ASP A 95 -13.23 -10.33 23.42
CA ASP A 95 -13.94 -9.60 24.47
C ASP A 95 -14.45 -8.20 24.10
N ASN A 96 -14.70 -7.91 22.82
CA ASN A 96 -15.45 -6.72 22.43
C ASN A 96 -16.89 -6.81 23.00
N GLN A 97 -17.33 -5.77 23.72
CA GLN A 97 -18.63 -5.77 24.40
C GLN A 97 -19.32 -4.41 24.29
N LEU A 98 -20.61 -4.42 23.99
CA LEU A 98 -21.48 -3.27 24.10
C LEU A 98 -22.81 -3.70 24.73
N GLU A 99 -23.13 -3.18 25.91
CA GLU A 99 -24.36 -3.54 26.62
C GLU A 99 -24.87 -2.44 27.54
N ALA A 100 -26.19 -2.34 27.66
CA ALA A 100 -26.81 -1.60 28.75
C ALA A 100 -26.73 -2.43 30.04
N LEU A 101 -26.30 -1.79 31.13
CA LEU A 101 -26.22 -2.40 32.45
C LEU A 101 -27.59 -2.35 33.14
N GLY A 102 -28.06 -3.52 33.59
CA GLY A 102 -29.34 -3.72 34.26
C GLY A 102 -29.39 -5.08 34.96
N ALA A 103 -30.56 -5.51 35.44
CA ALA A 103 -30.71 -6.75 36.22
C ALA A 103 -30.25 -8.04 35.51
N THR A 104 -30.29 -8.07 34.18
CA THR A 104 -29.70 -9.13 33.35
C THR A 104 -28.89 -8.52 32.21
N PRO A 105 -27.54 -8.56 32.27
CA PRO A 105 -26.69 -8.15 31.16
C PRO A 105 -26.97 -8.99 29.91
N ARG A 106 -27.09 -8.34 28.76
CA ARG A 106 -27.21 -9.01 27.46
C ARG A 106 -26.35 -8.26 26.44
N PRO A 107 -25.16 -8.75 26.10
CA PRO A 107 -24.31 -8.06 25.12
C PRO A 107 -24.93 -8.04 23.73
N LEU A 108 -24.75 -6.91 23.04
CA LEU A 108 -24.99 -6.80 21.60
C LEU A 108 -23.87 -7.51 20.85
N ALA A 109 -24.21 -8.23 19.78
CA ALA A 109 -23.24 -9.02 19.02
C ALA A 109 -22.33 -8.12 18.16
N PRO A 110 -21.00 -8.15 18.36
CA PRO A 110 -20.07 -7.47 17.47
C PRO A 110 -20.21 -7.95 16.02
N SER A 111 -19.94 -7.06 15.07
CA SER A 111 -20.05 -7.26 13.61
C SER A 111 -21.46 -7.54 13.06
N ARG A 112 -22.47 -7.72 13.93
CA ARG A 112 -23.88 -7.86 13.54
C ARG A 112 -24.73 -6.69 14.03
N ASP A 113 -24.65 -6.43 15.33
CA ASP A 113 -25.45 -5.39 15.99
C ASP A 113 -24.68 -4.07 16.04
N TRP A 114 -23.35 -4.15 16.19
CA TRP A 114 -22.45 -2.99 16.28
C TRP A 114 -21.03 -3.34 15.84
N THR A 115 -20.22 -2.33 15.52
CA THR A 115 -18.78 -2.46 15.31
C THR A 115 -18.04 -1.26 15.90
N PRO A 116 -16.90 -1.43 16.57
CA PRO A 116 -16.04 -0.30 16.90
C PRO A 116 -15.53 0.37 15.61
N HIS A 117 -15.19 1.64 15.72
CA HIS A 117 -14.48 2.34 14.67
C HIS A 117 -13.01 1.89 14.64
N GLY A 118 -12.40 1.71 13.47
CA GLY A 118 -11.01 1.22 13.35
C GLY A 118 -9.97 2.17 13.97
N GLY A 119 -10.29 3.45 14.01
CA GLY A 119 -9.50 4.48 14.69
C GLY A 119 -9.76 4.57 16.19
N ALA A 120 -10.74 3.87 16.76
CA ALA A 120 -11.03 3.97 18.19
C ALA A 120 -9.85 3.42 19.04
N PRO A 121 -9.56 4.05 20.19
CA PRO A 121 -8.66 3.47 21.17
C PRO A 121 -9.31 2.24 21.84
N ASP A 122 -8.45 1.33 22.32
CA ASP A 122 -8.87 0.28 23.25
C ASP A 122 -9.50 0.89 24.50
N CYS A 123 -10.60 0.32 24.98
CA CYS A 123 -11.25 0.79 26.20
C CYS A 123 -12.00 -0.32 26.94
N ASP A 124 -12.27 -0.07 28.22
CA ASP A 124 -13.29 -0.74 29.03
C ASP A 124 -13.91 0.35 29.91
N LEU A 125 -15.00 0.93 29.43
CA LEU A 125 -15.65 2.06 30.08
C LEU A 125 -17.10 1.74 30.39
N THR A 126 -17.58 2.27 31.50
CA THR A 126 -18.99 2.29 31.87
C THR A 126 -19.40 3.73 32.07
N ALA A 127 -20.40 4.18 31.33
CA ALA A 127 -20.85 5.57 31.39
C ALA A 127 -22.35 5.67 31.15
N ARG A 128 -22.95 6.74 31.69
CA ARG A 128 -24.32 7.14 31.34
C ARG A 128 -24.38 7.63 29.90
N VAL A 129 -25.57 7.57 29.30
CA VAL A 129 -25.77 7.94 27.90
C VAL A 129 -26.47 9.29 27.76
N ALA A 130 -26.10 10.05 26.73
CA ALA A 130 -26.83 11.23 26.29
C ALA A 130 -27.10 11.11 24.78
N PHE A 131 -28.31 11.39 24.35
CA PHE A 131 -28.64 11.48 22.93
C PHE A 131 -28.49 12.93 22.45
N VAL A 132 -27.87 13.15 21.29
CA VAL A 132 -27.54 14.49 20.77
C VAL A 132 -27.92 14.66 19.28
N GLY A 133 -28.99 14.01 18.81
CA GLY A 133 -29.43 14.18 17.42
C GLY A 133 -28.39 13.67 16.43
N HIS A 134 -27.87 14.54 15.56
CA HIS A 134 -26.82 14.18 14.58
C HIS A 134 -25.40 14.42 15.10
N GLY A 135 -25.22 14.93 16.33
CA GLY A 135 -23.91 15.14 16.95
C GLY A 135 -23.04 16.22 16.28
N ILE A 136 -23.66 17.16 15.57
CA ILE A 136 -22.97 18.27 14.90
C ILE A 136 -22.61 19.35 15.93
N GLY A 137 -21.39 19.89 15.86
CA GLY A 137 -20.90 20.95 16.74
C GLY A 137 -19.84 21.81 16.04
N ASP A 138 -20.18 22.38 14.89
CA ASP A 138 -19.25 23.15 14.04
C ASP A 138 -19.48 24.68 14.13
N GLY A 139 -20.26 25.13 15.11
CA GLY A 139 -20.55 26.54 15.38
C GLY A 139 -21.68 27.13 14.53
N ALA A 140 -21.94 26.60 13.33
CA ALA A 140 -23.13 26.94 12.54
C ALA A 140 -24.36 26.13 13.00
N ARG A 141 -24.12 24.90 13.45
CA ARG A 141 -25.10 24.04 14.12
C ARG A 141 -24.45 23.39 15.33
N ASP A 142 -25.16 23.39 16.44
CA ASP A 142 -24.77 22.71 17.67
C ASP A 142 -25.95 21.85 18.18
N ASP A 143 -25.87 20.56 17.89
CA ASP A 143 -26.85 19.58 18.34
C ASP A 143 -26.67 19.20 19.83
N TYR A 144 -25.60 19.63 20.51
CA TYR A 144 -25.46 19.41 21.95
C TYR A 144 -26.26 20.47 22.73
N GLY A 145 -26.36 21.68 22.19
CA GLY A 145 -27.05 22.79 22.82
C GLY A 145 -26.50 23.06 24.23
N THR A 146 -27.38 23.11 25.23
CA THR A 146 -26.98 23.32 26.64
C THR A 146 -26.80 22.01 27.41
N LEU A 147 -26.82 20.84 26.75
CA LEU A 147 -26.75 19.54 27.40
C LEU A 147 -25.31 19.24 27.86
N ASP A 148 -25.12 19.00 29.15
CA ASP A 148 -23.82 18.58 29.68
C ASP A 148 -23.59 17.07 29.42
N VAL A 149 -22.70 16.79 28.46
CA VAL A 149 -22.33 15.43 28.07
C VAL A 149 -20.97 14.99 28.63
N ARG A 150 -20.35 15.77 29.52
CA ARG A 150 -19.03 15.44 30.07
C ARG A 150 -19.04 14.08 30.75
N GLY A 151 -18.09 13.23 30.36
CA GLY A 151 -17.94 11.87 30.89
C GLY A 151 -19.03 10.88 30.45
N ARG A 152 -19.91 11.25 29.51
CA ARG A 152 -21.00 10.39 29.02
C ARG A 152 -20.66 9.72 27.69
N LEU A 153 -21.28 8.57 27.44
CA LEU A 153 -21.39 8.03 26.09
C LEU A 153 -22.44 8.82 25.33
N VAL A 154 -22.05 9.41 24.20
CA VAL A 154 -22.94 10.20 23.37
C VAL A 154 -23.51 9.31 22.26
N LEU A 155 -24.84 9.25 22.12
CA LEU A 155 -25.55 8.56 21.06
C LEU A 155 -26.01 9.57 20.01
N ALA A 156 -25.66 9.36 18.74
CA ALA A 156 -26.04 10.24 17.64
C ALA A 156 -26.34 9.46 16.35
N PHE A 157 -27.10 10.05 15.44
CA PHE A 157 -27.34 9.47 14.11
C PHE A 157 -26.13 9.61 13.18
N GLY A 158 -25.84 8.55 12.44
CA GLY A 158 -24.74 8.41 11.49
C GLY A 158 -24.95 9.23 10.20
N GLY A 159 -26.06 9.00 9.48
CA GLY A 159 -26.67 9.83 8.42
C GLY A 159 -25.76 10.60 7.44
N ASP A 160 -25.86 10.25 6.15
CA ASP A 160 -25.02 10.64 5.00
C ASP A 160 -24.62 12.13 4.85
N ALA A 161 -23.47 12.28 4.19
CA ALA A 161 -22.80 13.49 3.71
C ALA A 161 -23.62 14.31 2.68
N GLY A 162 -24.82 14.74 3.05
CA GLY A 162 -25.68 15.63 2.26
C GLY A 162 -26.16 16.83 3.08
N LEU A 163 -25.43 17.95 2.99
CA LEU A 163 -25.74 19.32 3.43
C LEU A 163 -26.26 19.56 4.87
N ARG A 164 -26.59 18.54 5.68
CA ARG A 164 -27.16 18.70 7.04
C ARG A 164 -26.65 17.72 8.09
N GLY A 165 -25.90 16.67 7.74
CA GLY A 165 -25.54 15.54 8.64
C GLY A 165 -24.16 15.55 9.29
N GLY A 166 -23.15 16.22 8.70
CA GLY A 166 -21.75 16.20 9.17
C GLY A 166 -21.04 14.85 8.94
N THR A 167 -19.72 14.86 8.71
CA THR A 167 -18.93 13.62 8.57
C THR A 167 -18.75 12.92 9.92
N ARG A 168 -18.42 11.62 9.88
CA ARG A 168 -18.14 10.86 11.11
C ARG A 168 -16.99 11.46 11.92
N LEU A 169 -15.90 11.85 11.25
CA LEU A 169 -14.76 12.51 11.91
C LEU A 169 -15.17 13.84 12.57
N GLU A 170 -15.99 14.66 11.90
CA GLU A 170 -16.50 15.90 12.50
C GLU A 170 -17.30 15.64 13.79
N LYS A 171 -18.14 14.61 13.81
CA LYS A 171 -18.92 14.20 14.99
C LYS A 171 -18.03 13.71 16.12
N LEU A 172 -16.98 12.94 15.82
CA LEU A 172 -15.97 12.51 16.80
C LEU A 172 -15.27 13.72 17.44
N LEU A 173 -14.84 14.68 16.62
CA LEU A 173 -14.19 15.89 17.09
C LEU A 173 -15.14 16.77 17.92
N ALA A 174 -16.42 16.85 17.55
CA ALA A 174 -17.44 17.55 18.34
C ALA A 174 -17.65 16.88 19.70
N ALA A 175 -17.89 15.56 19.73
CA ALA A 175 -18.08 14.81 20.97
C ALA A 175 -16.89 14.96 21.93
N ARG A 176 -15.66 14.89 21.40
CA ARG A 176 -14.43 15.15 22.16
C ARG A 176 -14.40 16.57 22.74
N ARG A 177 -14.72 17.59 21.94
CA ARG A 177 -14.77 19.00 22.38
C ARG A 177 -15.79 19.25 23.49
N HIS A 178 -16.92 18.55 23.47
CA HIS A 178 -17.93 18.62 24.53
C HIS A 178 -17.62 17.71 25.75
N GLY A 179 -16.49 17.00 25.74
CA GLY A 179 -16.00 16.21 26.87
C GLY A 179 -16.67 14.84 27.02
N ALA A 180 -17.28 14.30 25.96
CA ALA A 180 -17.84 12.96 25.97
C ALA A 180 -16.77 11.91 26.32
N ALA A 181 -17.17 10.83 27.01
CA ALA A 181 -16.32 9.67 27.26
C ALA A 181 -16.23 8.72 26.05
N GLY A 182 -17.18 8.82 25.11
CA GLY A 182 -17.17 8.09 23.86
C GLY A 182 -18.36 8.45 22.97
N LEU A 183 -18.33 7.99 21.71
CA LEU A 183 -19.37 8.23 20.70
C LEU A 183 -19.94 6.93 20.14
N LEU A 184 -21.26 6.80 20.18
CA LEU A 184 -22.03 5.73 19.55
C LEU A 184 -22.85 6.33 18.41
N LEU A 185 -22.57 5.91 17.18
CA LEU A 185 -23.33 6.31 15.99
C LEU A 185 -24.38 5.27 15.65
N VAL A 186 -25.55 5.70 15.20
CA VAL A 186 -26.62 4.82 14.71
C VAL A 186 -26.75 4.97 13.21
N ASP A 187 -26.55 3.89 12.48
CA ASP A 187 -26.55 3.89 11.01
C ASP A 187 -27.17 2.61 10.43
N ASP A 188 -27.46 2.63 9.13
CA ASP A 188 -28.02 1.48 8.40
C ASP A 188 -26.96 0.39 8.17
N ARG A 189 -25.68 0.78 8.06
CA ARG A 189 -24.57 -0.13 7.78
C ARG A 189 -23.44 0.06 8.78
N LEU A 190 -22.86 -1.06 9.21
CA LEU A 190 -21.66 -1.07 10.02
C LEU A 190 -20.43 -0.82 9.11
N PRO A 191 -19.57 0.17 9.41
CA PRO A 191 -18.39 0.43 8.61
C PRO A 191 -17.32 -0.65 8.81
N ALA A 192 -16.55 -0.94 7.76
CA ALA A 192 -15.33 -1.73 7.90
C ALA A 192 -14.32 -1.00 8.80
N LEU A 193 -13.49 -1.72 9.55
CA LEU A 193 -12.47 -1.11 10.43
C LEU A 193 -11.49 -0.24 9.62
N ALA A 194 -11.01 -0.74 8.48
CA ALA A 194 -10.10 0.01 7.61
C ALA A 194 -10.72 1.31 7.08
N ALA A 195 -12.01 1.28 6.71
CA ALA A 195 -12.70 2.47 6.22
C ALA A 195 -12.90 3.55 7.28
N SER A 196 -12.69 3.16 8.52
CA SER A 196 -13.08 3.90 9.68
C SER A 196 -11.86 4.06 10.63
N ALA A 197 -10.66 4.06 10.03
CA ALA A 197 -9.37 4.00 10.69
C ALA A 197 -8.82 5.34 11.19
N ALA A 198 -9.39 6.48 10.79
CA ALA A 198 -8.92 7.78 11.25
C ALA A 198 -8.97 7.83 12.78
N HIS A 199 -7.81 8.04 13.38
CA HIS A 199 -7.65 7.97 14.82
C HIS A 199 -8.14 9.27 15.45
N VAL A 200 -9.04 9.17 16.42
CA VAL A 200 -9.36 10.21 17.40
C VAL A 200 -9.26 9.48 18.75
N GLU A 201 -8.61 10.07 19.76
CA GLU A 201 -8.46 9.48 21.11
C GLU A 201 -9.77 9.42 21.90
N LEU A 202 -10.88 9.07 21.23
CA LEU A 202 -12.21 8.95 21.77
C LEU A 202 -12.76 7.55 21.43
N PRO A 203 -13.06 6.71 22.43
CA PRO A 203 -13.76 5.44 22.22
C PRO A 203 -15.01 5.63 21.37
N SER A 204 -15.15 4.86 20.29
CA SER A 204 -16.29 5.05 19.40
C SER A 204 -16.68 3.82 18.59
N ALA A 205 -17.97 3.74 18.25
CA ALA A 205 -18.56 2.62 17.54
C ALA A 205 -19.80 3.04 16.73
N THR A 206 -20.17 2.22 15.75
CA THR A 206 -21.45 2.30 15.04
C THR A 206 -22.35 1.14 15.48
N LEU A 207 -23.63 1.40 15.70
CA LEU A 207 -24.70 0.44 15.94
C LEU A 207 -25.67 0.46 14.76
N THR A 208 -26.31 -0.67 14.50
CA THR A 208 -27.50 -0.69 13.66
C THR A 208 -28.69 -0.03 14.38
N PHE A 209 -29.67 0.45 13.62
CA PHE A 209 -30.92 0.97 14.20
C PHE A 209 -31.59 -0.02 15.15
N ALA A 210 -31.65 -1.31 14.80
CA ALA A 210 -32.24 -2.34 15.65
C ALA A 210 -31.47 -2.54 16.97
N ALA A 211 -30.13 -2.45 16.91
CA ALA A 211 -29.28 -2.53 18.09
C ALA A 211 -29.43 -1.31 18.99
N ALA A 212 -29.55 -0.11 18.41
CA ALA A 212 -29.82 1.12 19.14
C ALA A 212 -31.18 1.08 19.86
N GLU A 213 -32.25 0.64 19.19
CA GLU A 213 -33.57 0.45 19.83
C GLU A 213 -33.51 -0.57 20.98
N THR A 214 -32.78 -1.67 20.77
CA THR A 214 -32.55 -2.68 21.83
C THR A 214 -31.80 -2.08 23.03
N LEU A 215 -30.80 -1.23 22.79
CA LEU A 215 -30.04 -0.56 23.83
C LEU A 215 -30.92 0.41 24.62
N LEU A 216 -31.69 1.27 23.94
CA LEU A 216 -32.60 2.24 24.56
C LEU A 216 -33.69 1.56 25.39
N THR A 217 -34.27 0.48 24.86
CA THR A 217 -35.28 -0.32 25.56
C THR A 217 -34.77 -0.81 26.93
N ARG A 218 -33.50 -1.23 26.98
CA ARG A 218 -32.88 -1.76 28.21
C ARG A 218 -32.45 -0.67 29.19
N LEU A 219 -32.03 0.48 28.69
CA LEU A 219 -31.66 1.63 29.50
C LEU A 219 -32.85 2.15 30.32
N GLY A 220 -34.03 2.22 29.72
CA GLY A 220 -35.25 2.66 30.40
C GLY A 220 -35.88 1.65 31.37
N GLY A 221 -35.32 0.44 31.49
CA GLY A 221 -35.72 -0.56 32.49
C GLY A 221 -34.92 -0.52 33.79
N SER A 222 -34.01 0.45 33.96
CA SER A 222 -33.19 0.60 35.17
C SER A 222 -34.01 1.20 36.32
N GLU A 223 -34.34 0.40 37.34
CA GLU A 223 -35.13 0.79 38.53
C GLU A 223 -34.36 1.69 39.53
N ARG A 224 -33.56 2.66 39.07
CA ARG A 224 -32.86 3.59 39.98
C ARG A 224 -33.67 4.88 40.16
N PRO A 225 -33.90 5.37 41.40
CA PRO A 225 -34.71 6.56 41.64
C PRO A 225 -34.04 7.81 41.06
N PRO A 226 -34.83 8.77 40.53
CA PRO A 226 -34.31 9.99 39.93
C PRO A 226 -33.66 10.91 40.96
N ASP A 227 -32.66 11.68 40.53
CA ASP A 227 -32.13 12.82 41.29
C ASP A 227 -33.24 13.89 41.45
N PRO A 228 -33.30 14.62 42.59
CA PRO A 228 -34.36 15.61 42.83
C PRO A 228 -34.34 16.75 41.80
N PRO A 229 -35.51 17.24 41.33
CA PRO A 229 -35.58 18.25 40.30
C PRO A 229 -35.01 19.59 40.80
N THR A 230 -34.00 20.09 40.12
CA THR A 230 -33.48 21.45 40.29
C THR A 230 -34.08 22.36 39.20
N LEU A 231 -34.46 23.60 39.56
CA LEU A 231 -34.88 24.60 38.59
C LEU A 231 -33.72 24.91 37.64
N GLY A 232 -33.91 24.61 36.34
CA GLY A 232 -32.83 24.65 35.34
C GLY A 232 -32.21 23.29 35.01
N ALA A 233 -32.74 22.19 35.55
CA ALA A 233 -32.24 20.83 35.28
C ALA A 233 -32.34 20.45 33.79
N PRO A 234 -31.41 19.61 33.28
CA PRO A 234 -31.41 19.15 31.89
C PRO A 234 -32.69 18.38 31.53
N ARG A 235 -33.01 18.28 30.23
CA ARG A 235 -34.08 17.37 29.77
C ARG A 235 -33.66 15.91 30.03
N HIS A 236 -34.48 15.18 30.77
CA HIS A 236 -34.34 13.74 31.02
C HIS A 236 -35.49 12.99 30.35
N SER A 237 -35.19 11.93 29.59
CA SER A 237 -36.22 11.01 29.11
C SER A 237 -36.62 10.08 30.25
N ARG A 238 -37.91 10.00 30.59
CA ARG A 238 -38.41 9.02 31.57
C ARG A 238 -38.75 7.71 30.87
N GLY A 239 -38.31 6.57 31.41
CA GLY A 239 -38.62 5.24 30.87
C GLY A 239 -37.76 4.88 29.65
N ALA A 240 -38.25 3.97 28.81
CA ALA A 240 -37.52 3.44 27.66
C ALA A 240 -37.99 4.10 26.35
N PRO A 241 -37.38 5.24 25.93
CA PRO A 241 -37.81 5.93 24.71
C PRO A 241 -37.51 5.09 23.48
N ARG A 242 -38.39 5.16 22.47
CA ARG A 242 -38.06 4.65 21.13
C ARG A 242 -37.12 5.62 20.43
N LEU A 243 -36.23 5.10 19.59
CA LEU A 243 -35.27 5.93 18.87
C LEU A 243 -35.96 7.01 18.01
N ALA A 244 -37.12 6.68 17.41
CA ALA A 244 -37.93 7.60 16.62
C ALA A 244 -38.54 8.78 17.44
N GLU A 245 -38.63 8.64 18.76
CA GLU A 245 -39.18 9.66 19.66
C GLU A 245 -38.09 10.66 20.11
N LEU A 246 -36.81 10.31 19.93
CA LEU A 246 -35.66 11.14 20.26
C LEU A 246 -35.41 12.20 19.19
N THR A 247 -36.14 13.32 19.30
CA THR A 247 -36.09 14.44 18.34
C THR A 247 -35.25 15.63 18.83
N ALA A 248 -34.79 15.61 20.09
CA ALA A 248 -34.00 16.67 20.69
C ALA A 248 -32.96 16.08 21.67
N PRO A 249 -31.90 16.84 22.01
CA PRO A 249 -30.85 16.37 22.91
C PRO A 249 -31.40 16.09 24.31
N VAL A 250 -31.06 14.93 24.87
CA VAL A 250 -31.65 14.44 26.12
C VAL A 250 -30.70 13.51 26.87
N LEU A 251 -30.73 13.57 28.20
CA LEU A 251 -30.06 12.58 29.04
C LEU A 251 -30.91 11.31 29.13
N LEU A 252 -30.27 10.17 28.93
CA LEU A 252 -30.90 8.86 29.07
C LEU A 252 -30.53 8.27 30.44
N ASP A 253 -31.48 7.53 31.02
CA ASP A 253 -31.27 6.80 32.27
C ASP A 253 -30.46 5.51 32.03
N GLY A 254 -29.78 5.01 33.06
CA GLY A 254 -28.95 3.81 32.97
C GLY A 254 -27.52 4.05 32.48
N GLU A 255 -26.73 2.97 32.51
CA GLU A 255 -25.31 2.98 32.12
C GLU A 255 -25.07 1.97 31.01
N VAL A 256 -24.12 2.27 30.14
CA VAL A 256 -23.67 1.37 29.08
C VAL A 256 -22.22 1.01 29.34
N ARG A 257 -21.91 -0.28 29.24
CA ARG A 257 -20.54 -0.76 29.14
C ARG A 257 -20.14 -0.84 27.67
N LEU A 258 -19.03 -0.17 27.33
CA LEU A 258 -18.36 -0.27 26.05
C LEU A 258 -16.93 -0.79 26.31
N ARG A 259 -16.64 -1.96 25.77
CA ARG A 259 -15.30 -2.55 25.73
C ARG A 259 -14.87 -2.72 24.29
N ILE A 260 -13.79 -2.05 23.92
CA ILE A 260 -13.19 -2.11 22.58
C ILE A 260 -11.81 -2.75 22.72
N ARG A 261 -11.58 -3.81 21.95
CA ARG A 261 -10.28 -4.45 21.76
C ARG A 261 -10.00 -4.56 20.28
N LEU A 262 -9.04 -3.80 19.78
CA LEU A 262 -8.58 -3.87 18.40
C LEU A 262 -7.16 -4.39 18.33
N GLU A 263 -6.97 -5.49 17.62
CA GLU A 263 -5.65 -6.05 17.38
C GLU A 263 -5.12 -5.57 16.03
N ARG A 264 -3.82 -5.26 15.98
CA ARG A 264 -3.15 -5.01 14.70
C ARG A 264 -3.11 -6.31 13.92
N GLU A 265 -3.54 -6.26 12.67
CA GLU A 265 -3.38 -7.37 11.75
C GLU A 265 -2.05 -7.15 11.02
N GLU A 266 -1.09 -8.03 11.29
CA GLU A 266 0.16 -8.09 10.55
C GLU A 266 0.08 -9.27 9.58
N ARG A 267 0.36 -8.98 8.31
CA ARG A 267 0.55 -9.99 7.28
C ARG A 267 2.02 -10.07 6.95
N ARG A 268 2.45 -11.20 6.37
CA ARG A 268 3.82 -11.34 5.88
C ARG A 268 3.83 -11.14 4.37
N GLY A 269 4.75 -10.34 3.88
CA GLY A 269 5.15 -10.28 2.48
C GLY A 269 6.56 -10.82 2.32
N ALA A 270 7.00 -11.04 1.08
CA ALA A 270 8.38 -11.44 0.80
C ALA A 270 8.86 -10.89 -0.54
N ASN A 271 10.16 -10.58 -0.61
CA ASN A 271 10.87 -10.56 -1.89
C ASN A 271 11.26 -11.99 -2.24
N VAL A 272 11.33 -12.31 -3.54
CA VAL A 272 11.90 -13.56 -4.04
C VAL A 272 13.25 -13.24 -4.69
N VAL A 273 14.34 -13.71 -4.11
CA VAL A 273 15.71 -13.32 -4.49
C VAL A 273 16.57 -14.56 -4.78
N GLY A 274 17.12 -14.61 -5.98
CA GLY A 274 18.04 -15.66 -6.43
C GLY A 274 19.35 -15.11 -6.98
N LEU A 275 20.43 -15.85 -6.79
CA LEU A 275 21.78 -15.57 -7.28
C LEU A 275 22.15 -16.52 -8.41
N LEU A 276 22.64 -15.97 -9.50
CA LEU A 276 23.45 -16.68 -10.48
C LEU A 276 24.92 -16.23 -10.30
N PRO A 277 25.83 -17.09 -9.83
CA PRO A 277 27.23 -16.74 -9.61
C PRO A 277 27.91 -16.27 -10.90
N GLY A 278 28.83 -15.31 -10.76
CA GLY A 278 29.67 -14.86 -11.86
C GLY A 278 30.64 -15.93 -12.33
N THR A 279 31.05 -15.87 -13.59
CA THR A 279 31.98 -16.82 -14.21
C THR A 279 33.43 -16.37 -14.17
N ASP A 280 33.69 -15.08 -13.92
CA ASP A 280 35.03 -14.53 -13.81
C ASP A 280 35.41 -14.36 -12.33
N PRO A 281 36.41 -15.09 -11.81
CA PRO A 281 36.84 -15.00 -10.41
C PRO A 281 37.26 -13.59 -9.96
N ALA A 282 37.66 -12.72 -10.88
CA ALA A 282 38.00 -11.33 -10.56
C ALA A 282 36.76 -10.44 -10.38
N LEU A 283 35.61 -10.84 -10.95
CA LEU A 283 34.39 -10.03 -11.02
C LEU A 283 33.20 -10.67 -10.29
N GLU A 284 33.24 -11.95 -9.96
CA GLU A 284 32.12 -12.69 -9.33
C GLU A 284 31.66 -12.11 -7.98
N ALA A 285 32.53 -11.41 -7.28
CA ALA A 285 32.23 -10.72 -6.03
C ALA A 285 31.42 -9.43 -6.23
N GLU A 286 31.30 -8.93 -7.46
CA GLU A 286 30.40 -7.85 -7.85
C GLU A 286 29.12 -8.41 -8.48
N ALA A 287 28.01 -7.70 -8.30
CA ALA A 287 26.74 -8.10 -8.90
C ALA A 287 25.95 -6.98 -9.55
N ILE A 288 25.15 -7.36 -10.55
CA ILE A 288 24.06 -6.55 -11.08
C ILE A 288 22.77 -7.09 -10.47
N VAL A 289 21.94 -6.22 -9.90
CA VAL A 289 20.58 -6.58 -9.49
C VAL A 289 19.65 -6.35 -10.68
N ILE A 290 18.89 -7.36 -11.09
CA ILE A 290 17.84 -7.26 -12.11
C ILE A 290 16.52 -7.56 -11.40
N GLY A 291 15.59 -6.61 -11.39
CA GLY A 291 14.37 -6.76 -10.61
C GLY A 291 13.12 -6.13 -11.20
N ALA A 292 12.00 -6.52 -10.61
CA ALA A 292 10.63 -6.07 -10.87
C ALA A 292 9.80 -6.38 -9.61
N HIS A 293 8.71 -5.66 -9.36
CA HIS A 293 7.77 -6.13 -8.34
C HIS A 293 6.85 -7.20 -8.90
N TRP A 294 6.51 -8.17 -8.06
CA TRP A 294 5.60 -9.25 -8.42
C TRP A 294 4.17 -8.96 -7.99
N ASP A 295 3.93 -8.11 -7.00
CA ASP A 295 2.58 -7.85 -6.51
C ASP A 295 1.81 -6.85 -7.38
N HIS A 296 0.49 -6.84 -7.18
CA HIS A 296 -0.42 -5.80 -7.67
C HIS A 296 -1.53 -5.57 -6.63
N LEU A 297 -2.57 -4.82 -6.97
CA LEU A 297 -3.61 -4.35 -6.04
C LEU A 297 -4.55 -5.43 -5.49
N GLY A 298 -4.61 -6.63 -6.05
CA GLY A 298 -5.50 -7.69 -5.59
C GLY A 298 -6.98 -7.43 -5.87
N ARG A 299 -7.83 -7.49 -4.84
CA ARG A 299 -9.26 -7.16 -4.94
C ARG A 299 -9.57 -5.85 -4.23
N SER A 300 -10.35 -4.98 -4.88
CA SER A 300 -10.86 -3.76 -4.24
C SER A 300 -11.81 -4.11 -3.08
N ALA A 301 -12.17 -3.10 -2.29
CA ALA A 301 -13.16 -3.24 -1.21
C ALA A 301 -14.54 -3.74 -1.71
N SER A 302 -14.89 -3.49 -2.98
CA SER A 302 -16.12 -4.00 -3.61
C SER A 302 -15.96 -5.41 -4.21
N GLY A 303 -14.79 -6.04 -4.05
CA GLY A 303 -14.48 -7.38 -4.53
C GLY A 303 -13.99 -7.47 -5.98
N VAL A 304 -13.84 -6.32 -6.67
CA VAL A 304 -13.40 -6.27 -8.07
C VAL A 304 -11.91 -6.63 -8.15
N LEU A 305 -11.60 -7.60 -9.01
CA LEU A 305 -10.24 -8.12 -9.22
C LEU A 305 -9.42 -7.15 -10.09
N HIS A 306 -8.18 -6.90 -9.68
CA HIS A 306 -7.16 -6.15 -10.41
C HIS A 306 -6.04 -7.15 -10.78
N PRO A 307 -5.99 -7.63 -12.04
CA PRO A 307 -5.06 -8.71 -12.40
C PRO A 307 -3.59 -8.26 -12.48
N GLY A 308 -3.33 -7.01 -12.88
CA GLY A 308 -1.98 -6.45 -12.95
C GLY A 308 -1.10 -7.12 -14.01
N ALA A 309 -1.58 -7.14 -15.25
CA ALA A 309 -0.92 -7.79 -16.37
C ALA A 309 0.30 -7.02 -16.87
N ASP A 310 0.15 -5.72 -17.12
CA ASP A 310 1.29 -4.85 -17.40
C ASP A 310 1.99 -4.48 -16.09
N ASP A 311 1.20 -4.25 -15.04
CA ASP A 311 1.63 -3.77 -13.73
C ASP A 311 1.44 -4.82 -12.61
N ASN A 312 2.43 -5.63 -12.27
CA ASN A 312 3.71 -5.77 -12.96
C ASN A 312 4.06 -7.23 -13.25
N ALA A 313 3.06 -8.00 -13.70
CA ALA A 313 3.31 -9.33 -14.24
C ALA A 313 4.25 -9.29 -15.45
N SER A 314 4.20 -8.22 -16.26
CA SER A 314 5.09 -8.05 -17.42
C SER A 314 6.57 -7.96 -17.03
N GLY A 315 6.93 -7.12 -16.06
CA GLY A 315 8.30 -6.99 -15.56
C GLY A 315 8.77 -8.25 -14.87
N THR A 316 7.92 -8.83 -14.02
CA THR A 316 8.19 -10.12 -13.35
C THR A 316 8.47 -11.23 -14.37
N ALA A 317 7.69 -11.31 -15.45
CA ALA A 317 7.89 -12.30 -16.50
C ALA A 317 9.25 -12.13 -17.20
N LEU A 318 9.67 -10.90 -17.46
CA LEU A 318 11.01 -10.64 -18.01
C LEU A 318 12.12 -11.06 -17.05
N VAL A 319 12.04 -10.73 -15.76
CA VAL A 319 13.07 -11.10 -14.77
C VAL A 319 13.22 -12.62 -14.68
N VAL A 320 12.11 -13.36 -14.57
CA VAL A 320 12.13 -14.84 -14.55
C VAL A 320 12.70 -15.40 -15.85
N GLY A 321 12.29 -14.85 -16.99
CA GLY A 321 12.81 -15.24 -18.29
C GLY A 321 14.32 -14.98 -18.45
N LEU A 322 14.81 -13.83 -18.00
CA LEU A 322 16.22 -13.47 -17.98
C LEU A 322 17.03 -14.40 -17.10
N ALA A 323 16.52 -14.76 -15.90
CA ALA A 323 17.15 -15.72 -15.02
C ALA A 323 17.39 -17.06 -15.72
N ARG A 324 16.35 -17.60 -16.39
CA ARG A 324 16.46 -18.83 -17.18
C ARG A 324 17.45 -18.67 -18.35
N ALA A 325 17.42 -17.56 -19.07
CA ALA A 325 18.28 -17.32 -20.23
C ALA A 325 19.76 -17.27 -19.84
N PHE A 326 20.13 -16.47 -18.84
CA PHE A 326 21.50 -16.37 -18.37
C PHE A 326 22.01 -17.68 -17.79
N ALA A 327 21.19 -18.38 -16.97
CA ALA A 327 21.58 -19.66 -16.40
C ALA A 327 21.86 -20.72 -17.48
N ARG A 328 20.99 -20.84 -18.50
CA ARG A 328 21.21 -21.78 -19.63
C ARG A 328 22.46 -21.43 -20.45
N SER A 329 22.78 -20.15 -20.58
CA SER A 329 23.98 -19.69 -21.29
C SER A 329 25.30 -19.85 -20.51
N GLY A 330 25.23 -20.35 -19.27
CA GLY A 330 26.40 -20.55 -18.43
C GLY A 330 26.80 -19.35 -17.57
N GLY A 331 25.96 -18.31 -17.49
CA GLY A 331 26.15 -17.15 -16.63
C GLY A 331 26.73 -15.91 -17.32
N ALA A 332 27.28 -15.01 -16.52
CA ALA A 332 27.93 -13.77 -16.95
C ALA A 332 29.21 -13.55 -16.12
N PRO A 333 30.17 -12.70 -16.56
CA PRO A 333 31.41 -12.51 -15.80
C PRO A 333 31.18 -12.07 -14.34
N ARG A 334 30.24 -11.13 -14.12
CA ARG A 334 29.76 -10.74 -12.79
C ARG A 334 28.57 -11.59 -12.36
N SER A 335 28.38 -11.70 -11.04
CA SER A 335 27.18 -12.30 -10.49
C SER A 335 25.93 -11.53 -10.90
N LEU A 336 24.83 -12.24 -11.12
CA LEU A 336 23.52 -11.65 -11.37
C LEU A 336 22.59 -11.99 -10.21
N VAL A 337 22.00 -10.97 -9.61
CA VAL A 337 20.99 -11.13 -8.56
C VAL A 337 19.63 -10.81 -9.16
N PHE A 338 18.78 -11.80 -9.26
CA PHE A 338 17.40 -11.65 -9.71
C PHE A 338 16.51 -11.43 -8.49
N ALA A 339 15.87 -10.26 -8.41
CA ALA A 339 15.08 -9.85 -7.26
C ALA A 339 13.66 -9.46 -7.67
N LEU A 340 12.68 -10.23 -7.21
CA LEU A 340 11.27 -9.97 -7.41
C LEU A 340 10.72 -9.36 -6.12
N PHE A 341 10.36 -8.09 -6.12
CA PHE A 341 9.96 -7.36 -4.92
C PHE A 341 8.48 -7.53 -4.62
N GLY A 342 8.12 -7.65 -3.35
CA GLY A 342 6.73 -7.56 -2.91
C GLY A 342 6.45 -6.23 -2.23
N GLY A 343 5.19 -5.81 -2.19
CA GLY A 343 4.73 -4.64 -1.47
C GLY A 343 5.16 -3.33 -2.12
N GLU A 344 5.39 -3.33 -3.44
CA GLU A 344 5.69 -2.11 -4.21
C GLU A 344 4.49 -1.17 -4.15
N GLU A 345 3.31 -1.72 -4.41
CA GLU A 345 1.99 -1.05 -4.36
C GLU A 345 1.63 -0.49 -2.98
N LEU A 346 2.34 -0.97 -1.96
CA LEU A 346 2.21 -0.55 -0.57
C LEU A 346 3.28 0.49 -0.17
N GLY A 347 3.97 1.07 -1.15
CA GLY A 347 5.01 2.08 -0.98
C GLY A 347 6.42 1.51 -0.93
N LEU A 348 6.79 0.66 -1.89
CA LEU A 348 8.15 0.13 -2.08
C LEU A 348 8.66 -0.71 -0.89
N LEU A 349 7.77 -1.41 -0.18
CA LEU A 349 8.12 -2.11 1.07
C LEU A 349 9.22 -3.16 0.87
N GLY A 350 9.14 -3.92 -0.22
CA GLY A 350 10.09 -4.98 -0.56
C GLY A 350 11.48 -4.47 -0.90
N SER A 351 11.60 -3.55 -1.85
CA SER A 351 12.89 -2.93 -2.21
C SER A 351 13.46 -2.07 -1.06
N ALA A 352 12.62 -1.43 -0.24
CA ALA A 352 13.06 -0.78 0.98
C ALA A 352 13.58 -1.78 2.02
N ARG A 353 12.98 -2.96 2.17
CA ARG A 353 13.52 -4.04 3.00
C ARG A 353 14.86 -4.52 2.45
N TYR A 354 14.94 -4.80 1.16
CA TYR A 354 16.16 -5.25 0.51
C TYR A 354 17.30 -4.27 0.77
N THR A 355 17.11 -2.98 0.50
CA THR A 355 18.19 -2.00 0.64
C THR A 355 18.60 -1.73 2.09
N LYS A 356 17.69 -1.89 3.06
CA LYS A 356 18.02 -1.81 4.49
C LYS A 356 18.72 -3.06 5.03
N GLN A 357 18.35 -4.23 4.53
CA GLN A 357 18.92 -5.53 4.89
C GLN A 357 19.24 -6.29 3.60
N PRO A 358 20.36 -5.97 2.95
CA PRO A 358 20.67 -6.48 1.62
C PRO A 358 20.89 -7.98 1.58
N ALA A 359 20.18 -8.65 0.65
CA ALA A 359 20.43 -10.03 0.27
C ALA A 359 21.78 -10.18 -0.47
N TRP A 360 22.21 -9.13 -1.18
CA TRP A 360 23.57 -8.98 -1.71
C TRP A 360 24.16 -7.64 -1.27
N PRO A 361 25.40 -7.57 -0.75
CA PRO A 361 25.95 -6.33 -0.20
C PRO A 361 25.89 -5.16 -1.19
N LEU A 362 25.25 -4.05 -0.81
CA LEU A 362 25.04 -2.91 -1.72
C LEU A 362 26.34 -2.29 -2.25
N GLY A 363 27.42 -2.29 -1.46
CA GLY A 363 28.74 -1.84 -1.93
C GLY A 363 29.30 -2.71 -3.07
N ARG A 364 28.85 -3.97 -3.18
CA ARG A 364 29.19 -4.91 -4.25
C ARG A 364 28.15 -4.94 -5.37
N THR A 365 27.06 -4.19 -5.26
CA THR A 365 26.09 -4.01 -6.33
C THR A 365 26.56 -2.88 -7.25
N ILE A 366 26.88 -3.20 -8.51
CA ILE A 366 27.41 -2.22 -9.47
C ILE A 366 26.33 -1.41 -10.17
N ALA A 367 25.13 -1.98 -10.30
CA ALA A 367 23.96 -1.36 -10.88
C ALA A 367 22.69 -2.14 -10.50
N MET A 368 21.55 -1.47 -10.54
CA MET A 368 20.23 -2.09 -10.48
C MET A 368 19.44 -1.78 -11.76
N ILE A 369 19.00 -2.82 -12.46
CA ILE A 369 18.10 -2.73 -13.61
C ILE A 369 16.70 -3.09 -13.12
N ASN A 370 15.79 -2.13 -13.16
CA ASN A 370 14.39 -2.31 -12.78
C ASN A 370 13.50 -2.41 -14.03
N LEU A 371 12.55 -3.33 -14.01
CA LEU A 371 11.58 -3.57 -15.07
C LEU A 371 10.18 -3.34 -14.51
N ASP A 372 9.47 -2.37 -15.10
CA ASP A 372 8.15 -1.99 -14.62
C ASP A 372 7.26 -1.54 -15.78
N MET A 373 6.08 -2.15 -15.93
CA MET A 373 5.16 -1.90 -17.03
C MET A 373 5.84 -2.01 -18.41
N VAL A 374 6.35 -3.19 -18.74
CA VAL A 374 7.14 -3.50 -19.94
C VAL A 374 6.38 -4.34 -20.98
N GLY A 375 5.08 -4.50 -20.80
CA GLY A 375 4.17 -5.28 -21.64
C GLY A 375 3.40 -4.47 -22.68
N ARG A 376 3.44 -3.14 -22.66
CA ARG A 376 2.59 -2.27 -23.51
C ARG A 376 3.37 -1.43 -24.51
N LEU A 377 4.42 -2.03 -25.10
CA LEU A 377 5.27 -1.38 -26.10
C LEU A 377 4.46 -0.80 -27.27
N ARG A 378 4.68 0.48 -27.57
CA ARG A 378 4.06 1.24 -28.68
C ARG A 378 5.14 2.00 -29.44
N ASP A 379 4.97 2.11 -30.75
CA ASP A 379 5.84 2.90 -31.64
C ASP A 379 7.34 2.60 -31.46
N ASP A 380 7.67 1.33 -31.18
CA ASP A 380 9.03 0.86 -30.89
C ASP A 380 9.79 1.69 -29.85
N THR A 381 9.05 2.34 -28.95
CA THR A 381 9.59 3.31 -27.98
C THR A 381 9.65 2.69 -26.59
N LEU A 382 10.86 2.51 -26.10
CA LEU A 382 11.14 2.14 -24.70
C LEU A 382 11.52 3.41 -23.92
N ARG A 383 11.10 3.49 -22.67
CA ARG A 383 11.53 4.56 -21.75
C ARG A 383 12.58 4.03 -20.80
N ALA A 384 13.57 4.85 -20.51
CA ALA A 384 14.59 4.56 -19.50
C ALA A 384 14.76 5.75 -18.57
N SER A 385 14.76 5.48 -17.27
CA SER A 385 14.80 6.49 -16.22
C SER A 385 15.92 6.22 -15.23
N GLY A 386 16.46 7.27 -14.62
CA GLY A 386 17.59 7.14 -13.68
C GLY A 386 18.96 6.91 -14.32
N VAL A 387 19.06 6.87 -15.66
CA VAL A 387 20.29 6.52 -16.37
C VAL A 387 21.45 7.50 -16.17
N ASP A 388 21.21 8.69 -15.61
CA ASP A 388 22.30 9.62 -15.24
C ASP A 388 22.87 9.32 -13.85
N SER A 389 22.27 8.40 -13.08
CA SER A 389 22.77 7.97 -11.77
C SER A 389 24.06 7.14 -11.85
N GLY A 390 24.48 6.76 -13.06
CA GLY A 390 25.78 6.15 -13.34
C GLY A 390 26.39 6.74 -14.60
N ASP A 391 27.69 7.06 -14.55
CA ASP A 391 28.44 7.72 -15.62
C ASP A 391 28.38 7.04 -17.01
N ARG A 392 28.02 5.75 -17.05
CA ARG A 392 27.92 4.95 -18.28
C ARG A 392 26.54 4.36 -18.58
N LEU A 393 25.58 4.44 -17.65
CA LEU A 393 24.29 3.76 -17.79
C LEU A 393 23.49 4.27 -18.98
N ARG A 394 23.52 5.58 -19.23
CA ARG A 394 22.87 6.20 -20.39
C ARG A 394 23.35 5.60 -21.71
N ALA A 395 24.67 5.45 -21.89
CA ALA A 395 25.24 4.90 -23.11
C ALA A 395 24.85 3.41 -23.26
N VAL A 396 25.01 2.63 -22.19
CA VAL A 396 24.64 1.20 -22.17
C VAL A 396 23.18 1.00 -22.57
N ALA A 397 22.25 1.75 -21.96
CA ALA A 397 20.82 1.63 -22.27
C ALA A 397 20.51 2.05 -23.70
N ALA A 398 21.08 3.16 -24.19
CA ALA A 398 20.84 3.67 -25.53
C ALA A 398 21.41 2.73 -26.62
N ASP A 399 22.59 2.17 -26.40
CA ASP A 399 23.23 1.25 -27.33
C ASP A 399 22.49 -0.09 -27.40
N ALA A 400 22.03 -0.60 -26.25
CA ALA A 400 21.20 -1.79 -26.18
C ALA A 400 19.86 -1.61 -26.92
N ALA A 401 19.16 -0.48 -26.71
CA ALA A 401 17.92 -0.17 -27.42
C ALA A 401 18.13 -0.03 -28.93
N ARG A 402 19.19 0.68 -29.35
CA ARG A 402 19.51 0.86 -30.77
C ARG A 402 19.82 -0.46 -31.47
N ALA A 403 20.52 -1.37 -30.81
CA ALA A 403 20.83 -2.69 -31.35
C ALA A 403 19.58 -3.54 -31.62
N GLU A 404 18.48 -3.29 -30.91
CA GLU A 404 17.17 -3.94 -31.11
C GLU A 404 16.19 -3.11 -31.96
N GLY A 405 16.70 -2.07 -32.62
CA GLY A 405 15.90 -1.17 -33.46
C GLY A 405 14.85 -0.38 -32.68
N MET A 406 15.06 -0.15 -31.39
CA MET A 406 14.13 0.57 -30.52
C MET A 406 14.58 2.02 -30.30
N THR A 407 13.60 2.92 -30.20
CA THR A 407 13.83 4.30 -29.76
C THR A 407 13.84 4.34 -28.24
N LEU A 408 14.91 4.89 -27.64
CA LEU A 408 14.96 5.09 -26.19
C LEU A 408 14.61 6.54 -25.83
N LYS A 409 13.49 6.72 -25.13
CA LYS A 409 13.14 7.99 -24.48
C LYS A 409 13.72 8.00 -23.08
N VAL A 410 14.59 8.95 -22.79
CA VAL A 410 15.33 8.97 -21.54
C VAL A 410 14.84 10.08 -20.61
N SER A 411 14.59 9.74 -19.34
CA SER A 411 14.59 10.69 -18.23
C SER A 411 15.89 10.50 -17.43
N GLY A 412 16.57 11.61 -17.12
CA GLY A 412 17.89 11.54 -16.47
C GLY A 412 17.84 11.12 -15.00
N GLY A 413 16.86 11.65 -14.27
CA GLY A 413 16.71 11.44 -12.83
C GLY A 413 15.95 10.16 -12.47
N PRO A 414 16.23 9.55 -11.30
CA PRO A 414 15.61 8.31 -10.82
C PRO A 414 14.39 8.59 -9.93
N PHE A 415 13.58 9.58 -10.29
CA PHE A 415 12.54 10.12 -9.40
C PHE A 415 11.15 9.51 -9.64
N GLU A 416 11.07 8.55 -10.56
CA GLU A 416 9.86 7.75 -10.79
C GLU A 416 9.66 6.80 -9.60
N GLY A 417 8.41 6.63 -9.17
CA GLY A 417 8.08 5.82 -8.00
C GLY A 417 8.04 4.34 -8.36
N SER A 418 9.17 3.64 -8.26
CA SER A 418 9.28 2.19 -8.42
C SER A 418 10.53 1.68 -7.67
N ASP A 419 10.78 0.37 -7.66
CA ASP A 419 11.76 -0.30 -6.81
C ASP A 419 13.22 0.14 -6.99
N HIS A 420 13.56 0.77 -8.12
CA HIS A 420 14.88 1.38 -8.31
C HIS A 420 15.19 2.53 -7.33
N LEU A 421 14.16 3.22 -6.82
CA LEU A 421 14.34 4.43 -6.02
C LEU A 421 15.05 4.16 -4.67
N PRO A 422 14.70 3.12 -3.88
CA PRO A 422 15.47 2.73 -2.70
C PRO A 422 16.94 2.42 -2.99
N PHE A 423 17.24 1.76 -4.11
CA PHE A 423 18.62 1.45 -4.50
C PHE A 423 19.42 2.73 -4.81
N TYR A 424 18.83 3.65 -5.56
CA TYR A 424 19.43 4.96 -5.83
C TYR A 424 19.70 5.74 -4.53
N ARG A 425 18.73 5.77 -3.61
CA ARG A 425 18.89 6.41 -2.29
C ARG A 425 20.01 5.78 -1.47
N ALA A 426 20.30 4.50 -1.68
CA ALA A 426 21.40 3.78 -1.05
C ALA A 426 22.74 3.88 -1.81
N GLY A 427 22.84 4.70 -2.86
CA GLY A 427 24.09 4.96 -3.59
C GLY A 427 24.40 3.96 -4.70
N VAL A 428 23.41 3.19 -5.16
CA VAL A 428 23.58 2.26 -6.28
C VAL A 428 23.13 2.94 -7.59
N PRO A 429 23.90 2.88 -8.68
CA PRO A 429 23.45 3.33 -10.00
C PRO A 429 22.24 2.52 -10.47
N VAL A 430 21.23 3.18 -11.03
CA VAL A 430 19.97 2.54 -11.41
C VAL A 430 19.54 2.87 -12.83
N VAL A 431 18.82 1.95 -13.45
CA VAL A 431 18.01 2.20 -14.65
C VAL A 431 16.66 1.53 -14.48
N LEU A 432 15.58 2.28 -14.65
CA LEU A 432 14.23 1.76 -14.80
C LEU A 432 13.90 1.70 -16.29
N PHE A 433 13.46 0.54 -16.79
CA PHE A 433 12.86 0.39 -18.11
C PHE A 433 11.34 0.24 -17.99
N THR A 434 10.61 1.02 -18.80
CA THR A 434 9.14 1.01 -18.85
C THR A 434 8.62 1.35 -20.25
N THR A 435 7.40 0.95 -20.57
CA THR A 435 6.67 1.40 -21.76
C THR A 435 5.81 2.65 -21.49
N GLY A 436 5.71 3.07 -20.23
CA GLY A 436 4.97 4.24 -19.77
C GLY A 436 3.49 3.96 -19.50
N GLY A 437 2.81 4.90 -18.85
CA GLY A 437 1.42 4.75 -18.41
C GLY A 437 0.39 4.62 -19.55
N HIS A 438 -0.75 4.04 -19.22
CA HIS A 438 -1.86 3.77 -20.14
C HIS A 438 -3.22 3.75 -19.43
N GLU A 439 -4.33 3.75 -20.19
CA GLU A 439 -5.68 3.86 -19.62
C GLU A 439 -6.09 2.73 -18.67
N ASP A 440 -5.47 1.55 -18.78
CA ASP A 440 -5.76 0.39 -17.93
C ASP A 440 -4.96 0.36 -16.62
N TYR A 441 -4.02 1.30 -16.41
CA TYR A 441 -3.12 1.31 -15.26
C TYR A 441 -3.90 1.35 -13.93
N HIS A 442 -3.47 0.53 -12.95
CA HIS A 442 -4.18 0.31 -11.68
C HIS A 442 -5.66 -0.11 -11.81
N GLY A 443 -6.05 -0.57 -13.00
CA GLY A 443 -7.43 -0.87 -13.33
C GLY A 443 -7.73 -2.38 -13.35
N PRO A 444 -9.00 -2.77 -13.15
CA PRO A 444 -9.42 -4.16 -13.36
C PRO A 444 -9.31 -4.60 -14.83
N SER A 445 -9.11 -3.64 -15.73
CA SER A 445 -8.91 -3.85 -17.16
C SER A 445 -7.45 -4.05 -17.56
N ASP A 446 -6.50 -4.05 -16.61
CA ASP A 446 -5.11 -4.44 -16.86
C ASP A 446 -4.99 -5.97 -16.96
N THR A 447 -5.35 -6.50 -18.14
CA THR A 447 -5.56 -7.93 -18.39
C THR A 447 -4.55 -8.47 -19.41
N ALA A 448 -4.23 -9.77 -19.28
CA ALA A 448 -3.18 -10.41 -20.08
C ALA A 448 -3.39 -10.27 -21.59
N ASP A 449 -4.63 -10.28 -22.10
CA ASP A 449 -4.95 -10.11 -23.52
C ASP A 449 -4.40 -8.82 -24.15
N LYS A 450 -4.16 -7.79 -23.34
CA LYS A 450 -3.66 -6.49 -23.79
C LYS A 450 -2.14 -6.39 -23.91
N ILE A 451 -1.43 -7.45 -23.53
CA ILE A 451 0.03 -7.48 -23.49
C ILE A 451 0.63 -7.79 -24.85
N SER A 452 1.59 -6.96 -25.26
CA SER A 452 2.41 -7.13 -26.46
C SER A 452 3.57 -8.08 -26.15
N ALA A 453 3.32 -9.38 -26.23
CA ALA A 453 4.34 -10.40 -25.97
C ALA A 453 5.56 -10.28 -26.92
N ALA A 454 5.33 -9.88 -28.18
CA ALA A 454 6.41 -9.60 -29.12
C ALA A 454 7.23 -8.37 -28.70
N GLY A 455 6.57 -7.32 -28.19
CA GLY A 455 7.24 -6.15 -27.64
C GLY A 455 8.07 -6.50 -26.40
N MET A 456 7.51 -7.29 -25.49
CA MET A 456 8.22 -7.83 -24.32
C MET A 456 9.49 -8.60 -24.70
N ALA A 457 9.43 -9.45 -25.73
CA ALA A 457 10.60 -10.20 -26.19
C ALA A 457 11.72 -9.27 -26.70
N ARG A 458 11.38 -8.21 -27.42
CA ARG A 458 12.34 -7.18 -27.87
C ARG A 458 12.93 -6.39 -26.70
N ILE A 459 12.10 -5.99 -25.73
CA ILE A 459 12.57 -5.31 -24.51
C ILE A 459 13.50 -6.23 -23.72
N CYS A 460 13.17 -7.52 -23.63
CA CYS A 460 14.04 -8.51 -22.98
C CYS A 460 15.41 -8.59 -23.66
N ALA A 461 15.46 -8.54 -24.99
CA ALA A 461 16.72 -8.48 -25.74
C ALA A 461 17.54 -7.22 -25.42
N VAL A 462 16.89 -6.05 -25.26
CA VAL A 462 17.55 -4.82 -24.78
C VAL A 462 18.16 -5.05 -23.39
N VAL A 463 17.41 -5.65 -22.47
CA VAL A 463 17.90 -5.92 -21.09
C VAL A 463 19.04 -6.92 -21.08
N VAL A 464 18.98 -7.99 -21.90
CA VAL A 464 20.09 -8.93 -22.10
C VAL A 464 21.36 -8.19 -22.51
N ARG A 465 21.28 -7.30 -23.51
CA ARG A 465 22.43 -6.52 -23.98
C ARG A 465 22.97 -5.58 -22.92
N ALA A 466 22.08 -4.86 -22.23
CA ALA A 466 22.48 -3.93 -21.17
C ALA A 466 23.15 -4.66 -20.01
N ALA A 467 22.56 -5.76 -19.53
CA ALA A 467 23.12 -6.58 -18.47
C ALA A 467 24.46 -7.20 -18.88
N THR A 468 24.58 -7.72 -20.10
CA THR A 468 25.85 -8.28 -20.63
C THR A 468 26.94 -7.21 -20.71
N ALA A 469 26.62 -6.02 -21.22
CA ALA A 469 27.56 -4.91 -21.29
C ALA A 469 28.02 -4.45 -19.89
N LEU A 470 27.13 -4.39 -18.91
CA LEU A 470 27.49 -4.08 -17.52
C LEU A 470 28.30 -5.22 -16.87
N ALA A 471 27.97 -6.48 -17.17
CA ALA A 471 28.64 -7.63 -16.57
C ALA A 471 30.09 -7.75 -17.03
N ALA A 472 30.37 -7.46 -18.31
CA ALA A 472 31.72 -7.48 -18.89
C ALA A 472 32.47 -6.14 -18.76
N GLY A 473 31.73 -5.03 -18.62
CA GLY A 473 32.28 -3.68 -18.66
C GLY A 473 32.90 -3.22 -17.33
N PRO A 474 33.49 -2.01 -17.32
CA PRO A 474 33.94 -1.39 -16.08
C PRO A 474 32.75 -0.96 -15.20
N ARG A 475 32.94 -1.03 -13.87
CA ARG A 475 31.94 -0.60 -12.88
C ARG A 475 31.49 0.86 -13.14
N PRO A 476 30.17 1.15 -13.20
CA PRO A 476 29.68 2.53 -13.27
C PRO A 476 29.96 3.29 -11.98
N ALA A 477 30.40 4.55 -12.10
CA ALA A 477 30.54 5.45 -10.96
C ALA A 477 29.17 6.04 -10.61
N PHE A 478 28.77 5.96 -9.33
CA PHE A 478 27.52 6.55 -8.86
C PHE A 478 27.54 8.08 -8.96
N VAL A 479 26.47 8.64 -9.51
CA VAL A 479 26.25 10.08 -9.65
C VAL A 479 24.97 10.45 -8.92
N LYS A 480 25.08 11.33 -7.93
CA LYS A 480 23.93 11.89 -7.23
C LYS A 480 23.29 12.99 -8.09
N ILE A 481 22.09 12.72 -8.58
CA ILE A 481 21.27 13.64 -9.35
C ILE A 481 20.44 14.53 -8.41
N ALA A 482 20.49 15.84 -8.65
CA ALA A 482 19.62 16.79 -7.99
C ALA A 482 18.17 16.60 -8.49
N PRO A 483 17.16 16.67 -7.60
CA PRO A 483 15.77 16.68 -8.02
C PRO A 483 15.53 17.78 -9.05
N PRO A 484 14.72 17.54 -10.11
CA PRO A 484 14.42 18.57 -11.09
C PRO A 484 13.81 19.79 -10.38
N ALA A 485 14.24 20.99 -10.79
CA ALA A 485 13.56 22.21 -10.40
C ALA A 485 12.13 22.14 -10.90
N ARG A 486 11.16 22.34 -10.00
CA ARG A 486 9.74 22.22 -10.33
C ARG A 486 9.32 23.20 -11.41
N ARG A 487 9.03 22.71 -12.61
CA ARG A 487 8.24 23.43 -13.60
C ARG A 487 6.76 23.18 -13.33
N GLN A 488 6.04 24.27 -13.11
CA GLN A 488 4.60 24.28 -12.88
C GLN A 488 3.87 24.12 -14.23
N THR A 489 3.07 23.06 -14.40
CA THR A 489 2.03 23.01 -15.45
C THR A 489 0.78 23.77 -14.98
N ALA A 490 -0.20 23.95 -15.88
CA ALA A 490 -1.39 24.77 -15.65
C ALA A 490 -2.34 24.25 -14.55
N GLY A 491 -2.22 22.97 -14.13
CA GLY A 491 -3.03 22.39 -13.06
C GLY A 491 -2.50 22.72 -11.68
N ALA A 492 -3.37 23.05 -10.73
CA ALA A 492 -2.94 23.21 -9.34
C ALA A 492 -2.62 21.86 -8.69
N LEU A 493 -1.54 21.81 -7.91
CA LEU A 493 -1.08 20.63 -7.19
C LEU A 493 -0.99 20.93 -5.69
N PHE A 494 -1.66 20.11 -4.89
CA PHE A 494 -1.51 20.11 -3.43
C PHE A 494 -0.29 19.29 -2.98
N GLY A 495 -0.11 18.07 -3.53
CA GLY A 495 1.12 17.31 -3.36
C GLY A 495 1.11 16.12 -2.42
N ILE A 496 0.07 15.31 -2.53
CA ILE A 496 -0.15 14.13 -1.68
C ILE A 496 -0.38 12.90 -2.55
N VAL A 497 -0.10 11.73 -1.99
CA VAL A 497 -0.61 10.44 -2.45
C VAL A 497 -1.55 9.95 -1.36
N ALA A 498 -2.79 9.63 -1.75
CA ALA A 498 -3.77 9.09 -0.82
C ALA A 498 -3.49 7.60 -0.56
N ASP A 499 -3.82 7.13 0.64
CA ASP A 499 -3.98 5.70 0.87
C ASP A 499 -5.17 5.21 0.02
N PRO A 500 -5.00 4.18 -0.83
CA PRO A 500 -6.05 3.69 -1.73
C PRO A 500 -7.24 3.04 -0.99
N GLY A 501 -7.15 2.85 0.33
CA GLY A 501 -8.27 2.41 1.15
C GLY A 501 -9.47 3.38 1.09
N ALA A 502 -10.67 2.84 0.82
CA ALA A 502 -11.91 3.60 0.97
C ALA A 502 -12.02 4.07 2.43
N SER A 503 -12.07 5.39 2.67
CA SER A 503 -12.23 6.00 3.99
C SER A 503 -13.58 6.73 4.05
N VAL A 504 -14.24 6.71 5.21
CA VAL A 504 -15.46 7.52 5.47
C VAL A 504 -15.17 8.79 6.27
N ASP A 505 -13.89 9.04 6.58
CA ASP A 505 -13.42 10.12 7.45
C ASP A 505 -12.59 11.19 6.75
N GLY A 506 -12.47 11.07 5.43
CA GLY A 506 -11.60 11.91 4.61
C GLY A 506 -10.40 11.17 4.08
N VAL A 507 -9.45 11.92 3.53
CA VAL A 507 -8.34 11.37 2.76
C VAL A 507 -7.12 11.17 3.66
N THR A 508 -6.79 9.90 3.93
CA THR A 508 -5.55 9.52 4.61
C THR A 508 -4.37 9.72 3.69
N ILE A 509 -3.33 10.41 4.18
CA ILE A 509 -2.14 10.71 3.40
C ILE A 509 -1.14 9.55 3.52
N ALA A 510 -0.96 8.80 2.43
CA ALA A 510 0.04 7.73 2.35
C ALA A 510 1.45 8.32 2.19
N THR A 511 1.59 9.29 1.29
CA THR A 511 2.88 9.95 1.04
C THR A 511 2.67 11.45 0.82
N VAL A 512 3.61 12.24 1.32
CA VAL A 512 3.71 13.68 1.02
C VAL A 512 4.84 13.87 0.02
N VAL A 513 4.54 14.49 -1.11
CA VAL A 513 5.54 14.76 -2.14
C VAL A 513 6.41 15.93 -1.65
N PRO A 514 7.75 15.77 -1.50
CA PRO A 514 8.63 16.82 -1.01
C PRO A 514 8.51 18.11 -1.83
N ASP A 515 8.72 19.27 -1.19
CA ASP A 515 8.64 20.62 -1.78
C ASP A 515 7.24 21.08 -2.25
N THR A 516 6.17 20.33 -2.00
CA THR A 516 4.77 20.69 -2.38
C THR A 516 4.09 21.65 -1.41
N ALA A 517 2.89 22.11 -1.75
CA ALA A 517 2.03 22.85 -0.83
C ALA A 517 1.75 22.01 0.42
N ALA A 518 1.47 20.71 0.27
CA ALA A 518 1.31 19.79 1.39
C ALA A 518 2.57 19.72 2.26
N ALA A 519 3.76 19.58 1.66
CA ALA A 519 5.03 19.56 2.40
C ALA A 519 5.31 20.89 3.13
N ARG A 520 5.07 22.04 2.49
CA ARG A 520 5.26 23.37 3.11
C ARG A 520 4.25 23.64 4.22
N ALA A 521 3.03 23.15 4.07
CA ALA A 521 2.04 23.20 5.13
C ALA A 521 2.35 22.25 6.30
N GLY A 522 3.41 21.46 6.18
CA GLY A 522 3.83 20.52 7.19
C GLY A 522 2.92 19.30 7.32
N ILE A 523 2.13 18.98 6.29
CA ILE A 523 1.39 17.71 6.20
C ILE A 523 2.40 16.55 6.26
N ALA A 524 2.01 15.46 6.92
CA ALA A 524 2.81 14.28 7.11
C ALA A 524 2.04 13.02 6.71
N GLN A 525 2.77 11.94 6.48
CA GLN A 525 2.19 10.61 6.32
C GLN A 525 1.32 10.25 7.54
N GLY A 526 0.13 9.72 7.31
CA GLY A 526 -0.84 9.36 8.33
C GLY A 526 -1.81 10.47 8.73
N ASP A 527 -1.60 11.71 8.29
CA ASP A 527 -2.61 12.76 8.42
C ASP A 527 -3.89 12.40 7.67
N VAL A 528 -5.04 12.89 8.12
CA VAL A 528 -6.33 12.72 7.44
C VAL A 528 -6.94 14.08 7.11
N ILE A 529 -7.04 14.44 5.84
CA ILE A 529 -7.69 15.67 5.39
C ILE A 529 -9.20 15.43 5.25
N TYR A 530 -10.00 16.17 6.02
CA TYR A 530 -11.46 15.97 6.10
C TYR A 530 -12.28 17.19 5.70
N ARG A 531 -11.63 18.36 5.55
CA ARG A 531 -12.21 19.53 4.87
C ARG A 531 -11.19 20.20 3.97
N PHE A 532 -11.67 20.71 2.85
CA PHE A 532 -10.87 21.51 1.93
C PHE A 532 -11.72 22.69 1.44
N GLU A 533 -11.24 23.91 1.67
CA GLU A 533 -11.95 25.16 1.38
C GLU A 533 -13.35 25.23 2.02
N GLY A 534 -13.48 24.69 3.24
CA GLY A 534 -14.74 24.62 3.98
C GLY A 534 -15.71 23.55 3.48
N VAL A 535 -15.37 22.82 2.40
CA VAL A 535 -16.16 21.70 1.88
C VAL A 535 -15.69 20.42 2.57
N PRO A 536 -16.62 19.62 3.15
CA PRO A 536 -16.31 18.28 3.65
C PRO A 536 -15.72 17.39 2.57
N VAL A 537 -14.72 16.61 2.94
CA VAL A 537 -14.03 15.67 2.06
C VAL A 537 -14.10 14.30 2.71
N ASP A 538 -14.70 13.34 2.02
CA ASP A 538 -14.83 11.94 2.43
C ASP A 538 -13.97 11.00 1.57
N THR A 539 -13.74 11.37 0.31
CA THR A 539 -13.03 10.55 -0.69
C THR A 539 -11.92 11.33 -1.39
N PHE A 540 -10.91 10.60 -1.89
CA PHE A 540 -9.82 11.20 -2.66
C PHE A 540 -10.32 11.88 -3.95
N GLU A 541 -11.34 11.34 -4.60
CA GLU A 541 -11.90 11.94 -5.81
C GLU A 541 -12.56 13.31 -5.53
N VAL A 542 -13.26 13.46 -4.40
CA VAL A 542 -13.79 14.76 -3.97
C VAL A 542 -12.65 15.75 -3.73
N LEU A 543 -11.60 15.35 -3.00
CA LEU A 543 -10.42 16.20 -2.76
C LEU A 543 -9.74 16.60 -4.07
N ARG A 544 -9.51 15.63 -4.96
CA ARG A 544 -8.91 15.83 -6.28
C ARG A 544 -9.73 16.81 -7.12
N ARG A 545 -11.05 16.67 -7.14
CA ARG A 545 -11.96 17.61 -7.83
C ARG A 545 -11.85 19.02 -7.24
N LEU A 546 -11.81 19.16 -5.92
CA LEU A 546 -11.68 20.46 -5.25
C LEU A 546 -10.34 21.15 -5.51
N ILE A 547 -9.26 20.38 -5.65
CA ILE A 547 -7.93 20.90 -6.04
C ILE A 547 -7.93 21.31 -7.52
N ARG A 548 -8.54 20.51 -8.40
CA ARG A 548 -8.59 20.75 -9.85
C ARG A 548 -9.39 21.98 -10.25
N THR A 549 -10.31 22.46 -9.41
CA THR A 549 -11.01 23.74 -9.66
C THR A 549 -10.16 24.97 -9.34
N ARG A 550 -8.93 24.78 -8.86
CA ARG A 550 -8.00 25.85 -8.47
C ARG A 550 -6.89 26.04 -9.49
N ARG A 551 -6.19 27.17 -9.39
CA ARG A 551 -5.03 27.52 -10.19
C ARG A 551 -3.75 27.47 -9.35
N PRO A 552 -2.59 27.19 -9.96
CA PRO A 552 -1.31 27.42 -9.30
C PRO A 552 -1.23 28.84 -8.76
N GLY A 553 -0.76 29.01 -7.52
CA GLY A 553 -0.74 30.30 -6.84
C GLY A 553 -1.99 30.63 -6.01
N ASP A 554 -3.09 29.89 -6.16
CA ASP A 554 -4.25 30.03 -5.28
C ASP A 554 -3.88 29.57 -3.86
N ARG A 555 -4.23 30.38 -2.86
CA ARG A 555 -4.15 29.98 -1.45
C ARG A 555 -5.38 29.17 -1.09
N VAL A 556 -5.17 28.00 -0.51
CA VAL A 556 -6.21 27.12 0.00
C VAL A 556 -6.12 27.00 1.52
N ARG A 557 -7.24 26.62 2.13
CA ARG A 557 -7.41 26.27 3.54
C ARG A 557 -7.94 24.84 3.61
N PHE A 558 -7.50 24.10 4.60
CA PHE A 558 -7.93 22.72 4.80
C PHE A 558 -7.83 22.36 6.27
N ASP A 559 -8.69 21.45 6.69
CA ASP A 559 -8.70 20.92 8.05
C ASP A 559 -8.28 19.46 7.98
N TYR A 560 -7.40 19.09 8.90
CA TYR A 560 -6.83 17.75 8.95
C TYR A 560 -6.67 17.29 10.39
N VAL A 561 -6.61 15.97 10.58
CA VAL A 561 -6.30 15.37 11.87
C VAL A 561 -4.89 14.79 11.84
N ARG A 562 -4.12 15.07 12.90
CA ARG A 562 -2.83 14.45 13.17
C ARG A 562 -2.83 13.93 14.59
N ASP A 563 -2.49 12.65 14.75
CA ASP A 563 -2.42 12.01 16.06
C ASP A 563 -3.71 12.21 16.90
N GLY A 564 -4.88 12.21 16.23
CA GLY A 564 -6.17 12.43 16.89
C GLY A 564 -6.54 13.87 17.21
N GLU A 565 -5.66 14.83 16.90
CA GLU A 565 -5.92 16.25 17.13
C GLU A 565 -6.27 16.99 15.83
N PRO A 566 -7.35 17.80 15.84
CA PRO A 566 -7.70 18.63 14.70
C PRO A 566 -6.69 19.76 14.52
N ARG A 567 -6.35 20.04 13.27
CA ARG A 567 -5.43 21.09 12.86
C ARG A 567 -5.98 21.83 11.65
N HIS A 568 -5.61 23.10 11.55
CA HIS A 568 -5.98 23.96 10.44
C HIS A 568 -4.73 24.31 9.64
N GLY A 569 -4.78 24.09 8.33
CA GLY A 569 -3.71 24.44 7.41
C GLY A 569 -4.17 25.49 6.41
N SER A 570 -3.23 26.32 5.95
CA SER A 570 -3.43 27.14 4.77
C SER A 570 -2.12 27.25 4.02
N GLU A 571 -2.15 27.02 2.71
CA GLU A 571 -0.95 27.09 1.89
C GLU A 571 -1.26 27.43 0.44
N VAL A 572 -0.25 27.90 -0.29
CA VAL A 572 -0.37 28.26 -1.70
C VAL A 572 -0.12 27.03 -2.57
N LEU A 573 -1.05 26.72 -3.46
CA LEU A 573 -0.94 25.59 -4.38
C LEU A 573 0.22 25.79 -5.38
N GLY A 574 0.96 24.71 -5.63
CA GLY A 574 1.95 24.68 -6.72
C GLY A 574 1.29 24.32 -8.05
N GLY A 575 2.08 24.27 -9.12
CA GLY A 575 1.64 23.63 -10.37
C GLY A 575 2.02 22.15 -10.43
N THR A 576 1.28 21.35 -11.19
CA THR A 576 1.58 19.93 -11.43
C THR A 576 2.88 19.80 -12.23
N PRO A 577 3.83 18.90 -11.90
CA PRO A 577 5.02 18.67 -12.72
C PRO A 577 4.68 18.13 -14.12
N GLU A 578 5.50 18.44 -15.12
CA GLU A 578 5.51 17.69 -16.39
C GLU A 578 5.96 16.25 -16.12
N GLY A 579 5.17 15.26 -16.56
CA GLY A 579 5.53 13.84 -16.48
C GLY A 579 5.18 13.11 -15.18
N ALA A 580 4.53 13.76 -14.22
CA ALA A 580 3.83 13.04 -13.15
C ALA A 580 2.58 12.42 -13.79
N SER A 581 2.59 11.11 -14.04
CA SER A 581 1.35 10.38 -14.28
C SER A 581 0.48 10.51 -13.03
N ASP A 582 -0.79 10.80 -13.26
CA ASP A 582 -1.84 10.90 -12.25
C ASP A 582 -2.04 9.53 -11.58
N GLY A 583 -1.21 9.20 -10.59
CA GLY A 583 -1.40 8.08 -9.67
C GLY A 583 -2.50 8.34 -8.65
#